data_AF-A0A8C8RUR7-F1
#
_entry.id   AF-A0A8C8RUR7-F1
#
_cell.length_a   1.000
_cell.length_b   1.000
_cell.length_c   1.000
_cell.angle_alpha   90.00
_cell.angle_beta   90.00
_cell.angle_gamma   90.00
#
_symmetry.space_group_name_H-M   'P 1'
#
loop_
_entity.id
_entity.type
_entity.pdbx_description
1 polymer ?
#
loop_
_entity_poly.entity_id
_entity_poly.type
_entity_poly.pdbx_seq_one_letter_code
_entity_poly.pdbx_strand_id
1 'polypeptide(L)'
;VSEVLVHVPLLCSEWSNLKNQQGLLVDFSAFPQKFINLLEQCILEQGKQVPRFLIQLVTSSPALDCMPACLNVVETNPFKHLTHLSLKLLAGSDSDIKKYLAICIKNLKVCFKKFSFLHSCLPKKSKELDKLQNEWTSQATSLTNKYSKEITAEKEEVLKIQAQYQLQHEQQKKEMEATCNKKVCHLETRVSELETVNKDLAERRYKSESSIRELKSKLAGLEEEYQRAKQEVLSLQGENSTLDTECHEKKKLLNQLRTRVAVLEQEVKDKEQLILSCEIQTYLFQKKLEESLEMKQRQIGKLDTTVKSISEELLKAHEIIKKLQGEMKKLMEKMKLKNAVTMQQEKILGEKEQSLQKERMEFHNVKQALQQKEGEVLKLQEQLDTSVQKLEENKQLLKTNENGKETKGTLQNGNVNYPVRHKV
;
A
#
# COMPACT_ATOMS: atom_id res chain seq x y z
N VAL A 1 95.01 8.08 139.18
CA VAL A 1 94.02 9.18 139.07
C VAL A 1 93.61 9.50 140.49
N SER A 2 94.12 10.59 141.05
CA SER A 2 93.72 11.01 142.40
C SER A 2 92.25 11.42 142.30
N GLU A 3 91.35 10.63 142.90
CA GLU A 3 89.92 10.95 142.95
C GLU A 3 89.73 12.10 143.94
N VAL A 4 89.68 13.32 143.42
CA VAL A 4 89.51 14.52 144.24
C VAL A 4 88.07 14.99 144.10
N LEU A 5 87.33 14.99 145.21
CA LEU A 5 86.05 15.67 145.27
C LEU A 5 86.32 17.17 145.41
N VAL A 6 85.81 17.97 144.49
CA VAL A 6 85.81 19.44 144.58
C VAL A 6 84.37 19.94 144.60
N HIS A 7 84.15 21.05 145.29
CA HIS A 7 82.83 21.68 145.36
C HIS A 7 82.95 23.19 145.39
N VAL A 8 81.95 23.89 144.87
CA VAL A 8 81.74 25.31 145.12
C VAL A 8 80.45 25.45 145.91
N PRO A 9 80.50 25.76 147.22
CA PRO A 9 79.32 26.25 147.90
C PRO A 9 79.05 27.67 147.41
N LEU A 10 77.89 27.89 146.79
CA LEU A 10 77.44 29.23 146.40
C LEU A 10 76.24 29.60 147.27
N LEU A 11 76.49 30.42 148.30
CA LEU A 11 75.43 30.93 149.15
C LEU A 11 74.79 32.18 148.52
N CYS A 12 73.49 32.37 148.74
CA CYS A 12 72.76 33.52 148.20
C CYS A 12 73.38 34.86 148.64
N SER A 13 73.97 34.93 149.84
CA SER A 13 74.66 36.11 150.37
C SER A 13 75.96 36.44 149.62
N GLU A 14 76.62 35.45 149.03
CA GLU A 14 77.89 35.59 148.31
C GLU A 14 77.65 35.88 146.82
N TRP A 15 76.43 35.66 146.33
CA TRP A 15 76.06 35.86 144.94
C TRP A 15 76.28 37.29 144.46
N SER A 16 75.92 38.32 145.24
CA SER A 16 76.12 39.72 144.84
C SER A 16 77.60 40.04 144.56
N ASN A 17 78.51 39.45 145.34
CA ASN A 17 79.94 39.60 145.13
C ASN A 17 80.38 38.89 143.84
N LEU A 18 79.95 37.64 143.62
CA LEU A 18 80.28 36.90 142.41
C LEU A 18 79.72 37.57 141.15
N LYS A 19 78.46 38.02 141.22
CA LYS A 19 77.74 38.72 140.16
C LYS A 19 78.50 39.96 139.72
N ASN A 20 78.95 40.78 140.67
CA ASN A 20 79.73 41.99 140.39
C ASN A 20 81.15 41.66 139.89
N GLN A 21 81.83 40.69 140.51
CA GLN A 21 83.20 40.30 140.14
C GLN A 21 83.30 39.75 138.71
N GLN A 22 82.27 39.05 138.24
CA GLN A 22 82.27 38.40 136.92
C GLN A 22 81.36 39.08 135.90
N GLY A 23 80.80 40.26 136.24
CA GLY A 23 79.93 41.01 135.34
C GLY A 23 78.66 40.24 134.93
N LEU A 24 78.13 39.38 135.81
CA LEU A 24 76.96 38.56 135.51
C LEU A 24 75.70 39.43 135.58
N LEU A 25 74.88 39.39 134.54
CA LEU A 25 73.61 40.13 134.48
C LEU A 25 72.40 39.29 134.92
N VAL A 26 72.63 38.08 135.44
CA VAL A 26 71.56 37.13 135.84
C VAL A 26 71.34 37.13 137.36
N ASP A 27 70.19 36.65 137.79
CA ASP A 27 69.86 36.47 139.21
C ASP A 27 70.21 35.06 139.69
N PHE A 28 70.29 34.88 141.01
CA PHE A 28 70.75 33.63 141.63
C PHE A 28 69.93 32.40 141.20
N SER A 29 68.61 32.54 141.03
CA SER A 29 67.74 31.45 140.58
C SER A 29 67.97 31.03 139.13
N ALA A 30 68.38 31.96 138.26
CA ALA A 30 68.65 31.70 136.85
C ALA A 30 70.07 31.20 136.59
N PHE A 31 70.99 31.41 137.54
CA PHE A 31 72.39 31.05 137.40
C PHE A 31 72.63 29.55 137.15
N PRO A 32 72.02 28.59 137.89
CA PRO A 32 72.26 27.16 137.66
C PRO A 32 71.97 26.73 136.23
N GLN A 33 70.86 27.19 135.65
CA GLN A 33 70.53 26.85 134.26
C GLN A 33 71.52 27.49 133.28
N LYS A 34 71.95 28.74 133.51
CA LYS A 34 72.96 29.39 132.67
C LYS A 34 74.31 28.66 132.75
N PHE A 35 74.67 28.15 133.93
CA PHE A 35 75.87 27.34 134.11
C PHE A 35 75.74 25.96 133.44
N ILE A 36 74.61 25.27 133.57
CA ILE A 36 74.33 24.02 132.86
C ILE A 36 74.46 24.21 131.35
N ASN A 37 73.85 25.26 130.79
CA ASN A 37 73.94 25.54 129.37
C ASN A 37 75.39 25.73 128.91
N LEU A 38 76.24 26.39 129.72
CA LEU A 38 77.67 26.52 129.44
C LEU A 38 78.39 25.16 129.50
N LEU A 39 78.09 24.31 130.49
CA LEU A 39 78.64 22.96 130.59
C LEU A 39 78.21 22.08 129.40
N GLU A 40 76.97 22.20 128.95
CA GLU A 40 76.46 21.51 127.76
C GLU A 40 77.20 21.96 126.49
N GLN A 41 77.50 23.26 126.33
CA GLN A 41 78.36 23.74 125.23
C GLN A 41 79.74 23.07 125.28
N CYS A 42 80.31 22.93 126.47
CA CYS A 42 81.59 22.23 126.63
C CYS A 42 81.49 20.73 126.30
N ILE A 43 80.42 20.04 126.69
CA ILE A 43 80.18 18.61 126.36
C ILE A 43 80.03 18.43 124.84
N LEU A 44 79.37 19.37 124.15
CA LEU A 44 79.20 19.33 122.70
C LEU A 44 80.51 19.60 121.94
N GLU A 45 81.41 20.40 122.51
CA GLU A 45 82.70 20.76 121.89
C GLU A 45 83.85 19.79 122.25
N GLN A 46 83.70 18.92 123.26
CA GLN A 46 84.78 18.10 123.87
C GLN A 46 85.58 17.21 122.89
N GLY A 47 85.01 16.86 121.74
CA GLY A 47 85.63 15.99 120.73
C GLY A 47 86.20 16.72 119.50
N LYS A 48 86.15 18.06 119.44
CA LYS A 48 86.57 18.82 118.25
C LYS A 48 88.05 19.18 118.28
N GLN A 49 88.68 19.26 117.11
CA GLN A 49 90.11 19.62 116.93
C GLN A 49 90.46 21.01 117.51
N VAL A 50 89.56 21.98 117.36
CA VAL A 50 89.68 23.32 117.96
C VAL A 50 88.37 23.64 118.66
N PRO A 51 88.19 23.23 119.94
CA PRO A 51 86.92 23.35 120.65
C PRO A 51 86.61 24.81 120.94
N ARG A 52 85.44 25.30 120.51
CA ARG A 52 85.06 26.71 120.71
C ARG A 52 84.79 27.01 122.19
N PHE A 53 84.24 26.06 122.93
CA PHE A 53 84.01 26.16 124.38
C PHE A 53 84.74 25.05 125.10
N LEU A 54 85.40 25.38 126.20
CA LEU A 54 86.15 24.43 126.99
C LEU A 54 86.10 24.76 128.48
N ILE A 55 86.24 23.73 129.30
CA ILE A 55 86.36 23.85 130.75
C ILE A 55 87.83 23.75 131.11
N GLN A 56 88.34 24.75 131.81
CA GLN A 56 89.69 24.74 132.37
C GLN A 56 89.61 24.74 133.87
N LEU A 57 90.24 23.76 134.50
CA LEU A 57 90.51 23.79 135.93
C LEU A 57 91.92 24.35 136.11
N VAL A 58 92.02 25.60 136.55
CA VAL A 58 93.30 26.29 136.78
C VAL A 58 93.64 26.25 138.27
N THR A 59 94.80 25.71 138.60
CA THR A 59 95.33 25.66 139.97
C THR A 59 96.51 26.61 140.11
N SER A 60 96.49 27.53 141.08
CA SER A 60 97.61 28.42 141.39
C SER A 60 98.82 27.64 141.94
N SER A 61 100.05 28.12 141.67
CA SER A 61 101.35 27.54 142.08
C SER A 61 101.41 26.95 143.51
N PRO A 62 102.16 25.86 143.76
CA PRO A 62 102.03 24.99 144.94
C PRO A 62 102.69 25.51 146.24
N ALA A 63 102.85 26.82 146.42
CA ALA A 63 103.66 27.37 147.52
C ALA A 63 102.96 27.39 148.90
N LEU A 64 101.65 27.12 149.00
CA LEU A 64 100.94 26.91 150.27
C LEU A 64 99.71 26.00 150.05
N ASP A 65 99.56 24.99 150.91
CA ASP A 65 98.65 23.82 150.88
C ASP A 65 97.13 24.07 150.85
N CYS A 66 96.67 25.27 150.50
CA CYS A 66 95.23 25.54 150.45
C CYS A 66 94.88 26.69 149.50
N MET A 67 95.35 26.61 148.25
CA MET A 67 94.94 27.57 147.22
C MET A 67 93.70 27.09 146.44
N PRO A 68 92.69 27.96 146.24
CA PRO A 68 91.46 27.60 145.55
C PRO A 68 91.73 27.28 144.07
N ALA A 69 91.15 26.19 143.58
CA ALA A 69 91.19 25.85 142.15
C ALA A 69 90.10 26.63 141.42
N CYS A 70 90.41 27.28 140.31
CA CYS A 70 89.41 28.04 139.54
C CYS A 70 88.89 27.19 138.38
N LEU A 71 87.60 26.88 138.38
CA LEU A 71 86.88 26.31 137.26
C LEU A 71 86.45 27.41 136.29
N ASN A 72 87.14 27.50 135.17
CA ASN A 72 86.87 28.47 134.13
C ASN A 72 86.10 27.82 132.99
N VAL A 73 85.01 28.45 132.56
CA VAL A 73 84.39 28.17 131.27
C VAL A 73 84.91 29.22 130.28
N VAL A 74 85.64 28.77 129.26
CA VAL A 74 86.34 29.64 128.32
C VAL A 74 85.82 29.40 126.90
N GLU A 75 85.54 30.48 126.19
CA GLU A 75 85.29 30.49 124.76
C GLU A 75 86.55 30.96 124.01
N THR A 76 86.97 30.21 123.00
CA THR A 76 88.14 30.52 122.18
C THR A 76 87.74 31.15 120.85
N ASN A 77 88.27 32.33 120.54
CA ASN A 77 88.15 33.00 119.24
C ASN A 77 89.54 33.06 118.57
N PRO A 78 89.65 33.00 117.22
CA PRO A 78 90.93 33.08 116.50
C PRO A 78 91.90 34.21 116.93
N PHE A 79 91.41 35.29 117.53
CA PHE A 79 92.24 36.39 118.04
C PHE A 79 92.49 36.35 119.56
N LYS A 80 91.55 35.84 120.38
CA LYS A 80 91.67 35.86 121.86
C LYS A 80 90.74 34.85 122.56
N HIS A 81 91.04 34.52 123.82
CA HIS A 81 90.15 33.74 124.69
C HIS A 81 89.25 34.66 125.55
N LEU A 82 88.00 34.27 125.72
CA LEU A 82 87.01 34.94 126.56
C LEU A 82 86.54 33.99 127.67
N THR A 83 86.79 34.34 128.93
CA THR A 83 86.27 33.57 130.08
C THR A 83 84.83 34.01 130.37
N HIS A 84 83.88 33.10 130.22
CA HIS A 84 82.46 33.33 130.51
C HIS A 84 82.14 33.24 132.00
N LEU A 85 82.83 32.35 132.71
CA LEU A 85 82.61 32.10 134.13
C LEU A 85 83.88 31.54 134.76
N SER A 86 84.22 31.96 135.98
CA SER A 86 85.40 31.51 136.73
C SER A 86 85.04 31.21 138.18
N LEU A 87 84.70 29.96 138.51
CA LEU A 87 84.27 29.59 139.87
C LEU A 87 85.42 29.08 140.72
N LYS A 88 85.59 29.63 141.92
CA LYS A 88 86.60 29.17 142.87
C LYS A 88 86.09 27.92 143.62
N LEU A 89 86.69 26.79 143.32
CA LEU A 89 86.46 25.48 143.94
C LEU A 89 87.27 25.31 145.22
N LEU A 90 86.64 24.61 146.15
CA LEU A 90 87.22 24.11 147.39
C LEU A 90 87.37 22.59 147.31
N ALA A 91 88.45 22.05 147.87
CA ALA A 91 88.59 20.62 148.07
C ALA A 91 87.50 20.12 149.04
N GLY A 92 86.84 19.02 148.69
CA GLY A 92 85.85 18.37 149.54
C GLY A 92 86.51 17.74 150.77
N SER A 93 85.85 17.83 151.92
CA SER A 93 86.34 17.22 153.15
C SER A 93 85.99 15.73 153.22
N ASP A 94 86.63 15.01 154.13
CA ASP A 94 86.31 13.61 154.46
C ASP A 94 84.81 13.39 154.78
N SER A 95 84.15 14.41 155.35
CA SER A 95 82.72 14.37 155.66
C SER A 95 81.87 14.36 154.39
N ASP A 96 82.27 15.14 153.38
CA ASP A 96 81.56 15.25 152.11
C ASP A 96 81.68 13.95 151.30
N ILE A 97 82.87 13.34 151.31
CA ILE A 97 83.14 12.04 150.68
C ILE A 97 82.29 10.94 151.34
N LYS A 98 82.27 10.87 152.68
CA LYS A 98 81.47 9.86 153.41
C LYS A 98 79.97 9.99 153.14
N LYS A 99 79.45 11.23 153.11
CA LYS A 99 78.04 11.48 152.74
C LYS A 99 77.73 10.97 151.34
N TYR A 100 78.59 11.29 150.38
CA TYR A 100 78.44 10.82 149.00
C TYR A 100 78.42 9.29 148.92
N LEU A 101 79.39 8.61 149.53
CA LEU A 101 79.48 7.15 149.50
C LEU A 101 78.31 6.44 150.21
N ALA A 102 77.81 7.00 151.31
CA ALA A 102 76.64 6.46 152.01
C ALA A 102 75.39 6.48 151.11
N ILE A 103 75.21 7.54 150.31
CA ILE A 103 74.15 7.63 149.32
C ILE A 103 74.33 6.54 148.26
N CYS A 104 75.53 6.33 147.75
CA CYS A 104 75.84 5.27 146.78
C CYS A 104 75.45 3.88 147.32
N ILE A 105 75.84 3.54 148.55
CA ILE A 105 75.54 2.23 149.17
C ILE A 105 74.04 2.04 149.37
N LYS A 106 73.32 3.08 149.82
CA LYS A 106 71.87 3.03 149.98
C LYS A 106 71.19 2.71 148.64
N ASN A 107 71.64 3.35 147.56
CA ASN A 107 71.11 3.13 146.23
C ASN A 107 71.39 1.71 145.72
N LEU A 108 72.58 1.16 145.98
CA LEU A 108 72.96 -0.21 145.61
C LEU A 108 72.07 -1.26 146.30
N LYS A 109 71.78 -1.10 147.60
CA LYS A 109 70.91 -2.04 148.33
C LYS A 109 69.48 -2.08 147.78
N VAL A 110 68.93 -0.94 147.41
CA VAL A 110 67.60 -0.86 146.77
C VAL A 110 67.62 -1.58 145.42
N CYS A 111 68.70 -1.43 144.66
CA CYS A 111 68.89 -2.11 143.38
C CYS A 111 68.91 -3.64 143.56
N PHE A 112 69.65 -4.16 144.54
CA PHE A 112 69.80 -5.60 144.76
C PHE A 112 68.48 -6.30 145.14
N LYS A 113 67.64 -5.66 145.99
CA LYS A 113 66.32 -6.21 146.33
C LYS A 113 65.37 -6.27 145.13
N LYS A 114 65.43 -5.27 144.25
CA LYS A 114 64.66 -5.29 142.99
C LYS A 114 65.14 -6.41 142.09
N PHE A 115 66.46 -6.62 142.00
CA PHE A 115 67.05 -7.68 141.20
C PHE A 115 66.60 -9.08 141.63
N SER A 116 66.64 -9.40 142.92
CA SER A 116 66.25 -10.73 143.42
C SER A 116 64.77 -11.05 143.19
N PHE A 117 63.90 -10.07 143.38
CA PHE A 117 62.47 -10.22 143.08
C PHE A 117 62.24 -10.51 141.59
N LEU A 118 62.85 -9.72 140.70
CA LEU A 118 62.77 -9.91 139.25
C LEU A 118 63.31 -11.28 138.84
N HIS A 119 64.44 -11.71 139.40
CA HIS A 119 65.05 -13.01 139.13
C HIS A 119 64.12 -14.18 139.47
N SER A 120 63.36 -14.08 140.56
CA SER A 120 62.40 -15.13 140.96
C SER A 120 61.13 -15.18 140.10
N CYS A 121 60.71 -14.05 139.54
CA CYS A 121 59.49 -13.95 138.72
C CYS A 121 59.73 -14.23 137.23
N LEU A 122 60.95 -14.01 136.73
CA LEU A 122 61.32 -14.19 135.32
C LEU A 122 60.94 -15.58 134.75
N PRO A 123 61.21 -16.71 135.43
CA PRO A 123 60.91 -18.03 134.89
C PRO A 123 59.42 -18.31 134.77
N LYS A 124 58.60 -17.74 135.67
CA LYS A 124 57.14 -17.87 135.63
C LYS A 124 56.59 -17.12 134.41
N LYS A 125 57.09 -15.90 134.18
CA LYS A 125 56.71 -15.09 133.02
C LYS A 125 57.18 -15.70 131.71
N SER A 126 58.37 -16.30 131.66
CA SER A 126 58.85 -17.06 130.49
C SER A 126 57.91 -18.22 130.15
N LYS A 127 57.51 -19.02 131.15
CA LYS A 127 56.58 -20.15 130.92
C LYS A 127 55.19 -19.69 130.46
N GLU A 128 54.70 -18.58 131.00
CA GLU A 128 53.43 -17.98 130.53
C GLU A 128 53.55 -17.50 129.07
N LEU A 129 54.67 -16.87 128.71
CA LEU A 129 54.95 -16.47 127.33
C LEU A 129 55.03 -17.67 126.39
N ASP A 130 55.71 -18.76 126.77
CA ASP A 130 55.82 -19.96 125.94
C ASP A 130 54.45 -20.60 125.70
N LYS A 131 53.58 -20.63 126.74
CA LYS A 131 52.21 -21.14 126.62
C LYS A 131 51.38 -20.29 125.66
N LEU A 132 51.39 -18.98 125.85
CA LEU A 132 50.70 -18.06 124.96
C LEU A 132 51.25 -18.21 123.53
N GLN A 133 52.56 -18.27 123.35
CA GLN A 133 53.16 -18.45 122.03
C GLN A 133 52.66 -19.73 121.35
N ASN A 134 52.58 -20.85 122.07
CA ASN A 134 52.06 -22.10 121.53
C ASN A 134 50.56 -22.03 121.19
N GLU A 135 49.75 -21.42 122.06
CA GLU A 135 48.31 -21.23 121.82
C GLU A 135 48.08 -20.35 120.58
N TRP A 136 48.78 -19.21 120.49
CA TRP A 136 48.73 -18.31 119.35
C TRP A 136 49.20 -18.99 118.06
N THR A 137 50.27 -19.79 118.12
CA THR A 137 50.77 -20.52 116.95
C THR A 137 49.78 -21.61 116.51
N SER A 138 49.18 -22.34 117.45
CA SER A 138 48.15 -23.35 117.16
C SER A 138 46.89 -22.71 116.59
N GLN A 139 46.49 -21.55 117.10
CA GLN A 139 45.32 -20.83 116.61
C GLN A 139 45.58 -20.25 115.21
N ALA A 140 46.75 -19.65 114.99
CA ALA A 140 47.17 -19.14 113.69
C ALA A 140 47.20 -20.26 112.64
N THR A 141 47.85 -21.39 112.93
CA THR A 141 47.90 -22.54 112.00
C THR A 141 46.52 -23.13 111.72
N SER A 142 45.66 -23.25 112.73
CA SER A 142 44.27 -23.71 112.56
C SER A 142 43.48 -22.78 111.63
N LEU A 143 43.57 -21.46 111.85
CA LEU A 143 42.93 -20.46 110.98
C LEU A 143 43.50 -20.48 109.56
N THR A 144 44.82 -20.52 109.40
CA THR A 144 45.46 -20.62 108.08
C THR A 144 44.99 -21.87 107.33
N ASN A 145 44.89 -23.02 108.00
CA ASN A 145 44.41 -24.25 107.38
C ASN A 145 42.94 -24.18 106.98
N LYS A 146 42.08 -23.56 107.80
CA LYS A 146 40.66 -23.35 107.45
C LYS A 146 40.52 -22.45 106.23
N TYR A 147 41.14 -21.27 106.25
CA TYR A 147 41.08 -20.35 105.12
C TYR A 147 41.73 -20.91 103.86
N SER A 148 42.83 -21.67 103.98
CA SER A 148 43.41 -22.36 102.83
C SER A 148 42.43 -23.34 102.19
N LYS A 149 41.68 -24.11 103.00
CA LYS A 149 40.68 -25.07 102.50
C LYS A 149 39.49 -24.37 101.85
N GLU A 150 39.00 -23.29 102.45
CA GLU A 150 37.91 -22.48 101.89
C GLU A 150 38.34 -21.84 100.56
N ILE A 151 39.56 -21.29 100.49
CA ILE A 151 40.12 -20.72 99.25
C ILE A 151 40.26 -21.80 98.16
N THR A 152 40.71 -23.02 98.50
CA THR A 152 40.82 -24.10 97.50
C THR A 152 39.44 -24.56 97.02
N ALA A 153 38.47 -24.72 97.91
CA ALA A 153 37.11 -25.13 97.56
C ALA A 153 36.42 -24.09 96.67
N GLU A 154 36.54 -22.80 97.01
CA GLU A 154 35.99 -21.71 96.20
C GLU A 154 36.66 -21.64 94.82
N LYS A 155 37.99 -21.83 94.75
CA LYS A 155 38.71 -21.89 93.46
C LYS A 155 38.24 -23.07 92.60
N GLU A 156 38.04 -24.24 93.18
CA GLU A 156 37.53 -25.41 92.46
C GLU A 156 36.11 -25.18 91.94
N GLU A 157 35.24 -24.57 92.74
CA GLU A 157 33.87 -24.27 92.34
C GLU A 157 33.82 -23.21 91.23
N VAL A 158 34.62 -22.14 91.33
CA VAL A 158 34.76 -21.12 90.28
C VAL A 158 35.27 -21.75 88.98
N LEU A 159 36.28 -22.63 89.05
CA LEU A 159 36.80 -23.32 87.86
C LEU A 159 35.75 -24.23 87.21
N LYS A 160 34.95 -24.93 88.02
CA LYS A 160 33.88 -25.80 87.54
C LYS A 160 32.77 -24.99 86.85
N ILE A 161 32.33 -23.89 87.47
CA ILE A 161 31.35 -22.98 86.89
C ILE A 161 31.89 -22.37 85.59
N GLN A 162 33.15 -21.93 85.57
CA GLN A 162 33.81 -21.40 84.37
C GLN A 162 33.84 -22.43 83.23
N ALA A 163 34.20 -23.69 83.52
CA ALA A 163 34.22 -24.75 82.51
C ALA A 163 32.81 -25.05 81.95
N GLN A 164 31.78 -25.03 82.81
CA GLN A 164 30.40 -25.21 82.38
C GLN A 164 29.92 -24.07 81.48
N TYR A 165 30.19 -22.82 81.84
CA TYR A 165 29.85 -21.66 81.00
C TYR A 165 30.59 -21.70 79.65
N GLN A 166 31.87 -22.07 79.64
CA GLN A 166 32.63 -22.22 78.39
C GLN A 166 32.03 -23.30 77.48
N LEU A 167 31.65 -24.45 78.04
CA LEU A 167 31.02 -25.53 77.28
C LEU A 167 29.65 -25.10 76.71
N GLN A 168 28.81 -24.44 77.52
CA GLN A 168 27.51 -23.93 77.07
C GLN A 168 27.66 -22.88 75.97
N HIS A 169 28.60 -21.94 76.13
CA HIS A 169 28.87 -20.92 75.12
C HIS A 169 29.32 -21.55 73.79
N GLU A 170 30.25 -22.51 73.84
CA GLU A 170 30.74 -23.20 72.66
C GLU A 170 29.63 -24.01 71.96
N GLN A 171 28.75 -24.65 72.74
CA GLN A 171 27.59 -25.37 72.21
C GLN A 171 26.60 -24.42 71.51
N GLN A 172 26.24 -23.31 72.16
CA GLN A 172 25.35 -22.30 71.57
C GLN A 172 25.93 -21.69 70.30
N LYS A 173 27.24 -21.42 70.30
CA LYS A 173 27.95 -20.94 69.11
C LYS A 173 27.85 -21.93 67.95
N LYS A 174 28.12 -23.22 68.20
CA LYS A 174 28.00 -24.27 67.18
C LYS A 174 26.58 -24.44 66.66
N GLU A 175 25.57 -24.38 67.52
CA GLU A 175 24.16 -24.46 67.12
C GLU A 175 23.73 -23.27 66.26
N MET A 176 24.19 -22.06 66.62
CA MET A 176 23.95 -20.84 65.85
C MET A 176 24.62 -20.91 64.47
N GLU A 177 25.90 -21.30 64.43
CA GLU A 177 26.66 -21.49 63.18
C GLU A 177 26.00 -22.56 62.29
N ALA A 178 25.59 -23.70 62.85
CA ALA A 178 24.90 -24.75 62.09
C ALA A 178 23.56 -24.26 61.52
N THR A 179 22.80 -23.46 62.28
CA THR A 179 21.53 -22.89 61.82
C THR A 179 21.75 -21.83 60.73
N CYS A 180 22.77 -21.00 60.89
CA CYS A 180 23.16 -20.01 59.88
C CYS A 180 23.58 -20.70 58.58
N ASN A 181 24.47 -21.69 58.65
CA ASN A 181 24.93 -22.45 57.49
C ASN A 181 23.77 -23.15 56.76
N LYS A 182 22.81 -23.74 57.48
CA LYS A 182 21.60 -24.31 56.87
C LYS A 182 20.78 -23.27 56.11
N LYS A 183 20.61 -22.07 56.67
CA LYS A 183 19.90 -20.96 56.01
C LYS A 183 20.65 -20.48 54.77
N VAL A 184 21.98 -20.34 54.86
CA VAL A 184 22.84 -19.96 53.74
C VAL A 184 22.72 -20.97 52.60
N CYS A 185 22.93 -22.26 52.86
CA CYS A 185 22.80 -23.30 51.83
C CYS A 185 21.40 -23.34 51.20
N HIS A 186 20.34 -23.14 51.99
CA HIS A 186 18.98 -23.07 51.47
C HIS A 186 18.78 -21.88 50.52
N LEU A 187 19.25 -20.69 50.92
CA LEU A 187 19.18 -19.48 50.10
C LEU A 187 20.01 -19.61 48.83
N GLU A 188 21.22 -20.15 48.90
CA GLU A 188 22.07 -20.41 47.73
C GLU A 188 21.41 -21.37 46.73
N THR A 189 20.81 -22.45 47.24
CA THR A 189 20.04 -23.39 46.40
C THR A 189 18.88 -22.67 45.73
N ARG A 190 18.14 -21.86 46.48
CA ARG A 190 17.00 -21.10 45.95
C ARG A 190 17.41 -20.07 44.90
N VAL A 191 18.55 -19.40 45.09
CA VAL A 191 19.11 -18.47 44.10
C VAL A 191 19.46 -19.23 42.82
N SER A 192 20.15 -20.38 42.93
CA SER A 192 20.50 -21.21 41.77
C SER A 192 19.25 -21.69 41.00
N GLU A 193 18.21 -22.14 41.71
CA GLU A 193 16.92 -22.49 41.10
C GLU A 193 16.29 -21.30 40.35
N LEU A 194 16.27 -20.11 40.95
CA LEU A 194 15.70 -18.93 40.32
C LEU A 194 16.51 -18.48 39.10
N GLU A 195 17.84 -18.58 39.15
CA GLU A 195 18.73 -18.29 38.01
C GLU A 195 18.46 -19.23 36.83
N THR A 196 18.33 -20.54 37.09
CA THR A 196 18.01 -21.51 36.04
C THR A 196 16.63 -21.26 35.42
N VAL A 197 15.61 -21.03 36.24
CA VAL A 197 14.25 -20.69 35.76
C VAL A 197 14.26 -19.39 34.93
N ASN A 198 15.00 -18.37 35.37
CA ASN A 198 15.08 -17.11 34.65
C ASN A 198 15.76 -17.26 33.29
N LYS A 199 16.83 -18.07 33.22
CA LYS A 199 17.48 -18.43 31.96
C LYS A 199 16.51 -19.13 31.00
N ASP A 200 15.79 -20.15 31.48
CA ASP A 200 14.80 -20.88 30.70
C ASP A 200 13.67 -19.97 30.18
N LEU A 201 13.17 -19.07 31.02
CA LEU A 201 12.13 -18.11 30.63
C LEU A 201 12.65 -17.12 29.58
N ALA A 202 13.89 -16.64 29.72
CA ALA A 202 14.51 -15.77 28.73
C ALA A 202 14.67 -16.48 27.37
N GLU A 203 15.12 -17.75 27.36
CA GLU A 203 15.23 -18.55 26.14
C GLU A 203 13.85 -18.77 25.48
N ARG A 204 12.81 -19.09 26.26
CA ARG A 204 11.44 -19.22 25.74
C ARG A 204 10.93 -17.91 25.17
N ARG A 205 11.20 -16.78 25.83
CA ARG A 205 10.84 -15.44 25.34
C ARG A 205 11.50 -15.17 23.99
N TYR A 206 12.80 -15.38 23.86
CA TYR A 206 13.51 -15.15 22.59
C TYR A 206 12.98 -16.04 21.46
N LYS A 207 12.70 -17.32 21.73
CA LYS A 207 12.08 -18.23 20.74
C LYS A 207 10.70 -17.73 20.31
N SER A 208 9.88 -17.29 21.26
CA SER A 208 8.54 -16.76 20.99
C SER A 208 8.60 -15.45 20.19
N GLU A 209 9.49 -14.53 20.56
CA GLU A 209 9.72 -13.27 19.84
C GLU A 209 10.19 -13.50 18.40
N SER A 210 11.09 -14.47 18.19
CA SER A 210 11.54 -14.84 16.84
C SER A 210 10.40 -15.40 15.99
N SER A 211 9.56 -16.27 16.58
CA SER A 211 8.38 -16.85 15.90
C SER A 211 7.35 -15.77 15.56
N ILE A 212 7.10 -14.83 16.47
CA ILE A 212 6.22 -13.68 16.23
C ILE A 212 6.74 -12.84 15.07
N ARG A 213 8.06 -12.58 15.02
CA ARG A 213 8.66 -11.81 13.94
C ARG A 213 8.50 -12.50 12.58
N GLU A 214 8.74 -13.81 12.53
CA GLU A 214 8.55 -14.60 11.32
C GLU A 214 7.09 -14.61 10.86
N LEU A 215 6.15 -14.87 11.77
CA LEU A 215 4.71 -14.87 11.46
C LEU A 215 4.22 -13.50 10.99
N LYS A 216 4.70 -12.41 11.60
CA LYS A 216 4.39 -11.05 11.13
C LYS A 216 4.90 -10.80 9.71
N SER A 217 6.11 -11.26 9.40
CA SER A 217 6.67 -11.14 8.04
C SER A 217 5.86 -11.95 7.02
N LYS A 218 5.44 -13.17 7.38
CA LYS A 218 4.59 -14.01 6.51
C LYS A 218 3.21 -13.38 6.29
N LEU A 219 2.61 -12.85 7.36
CA LEU A 219 1.33 -12.16 7.28
C LEU A 219 1.40 -10.95 6.34
N ALA A 220 2.43 -10.11 6.49
CA ALA A 220 2.65 -8.97 5.60
C ALA A 220 2.79 -9.39 4.13
N GLY A 221 3.55 -10.45 3.85
CA GLY A 221 3.67 -11.00 2.49
C GLY A 221 2.34 -11.50 1.91
N LEU A 222 1.55 -12.22 2.71
CA LEU A 222 0.21 -12.67 2.31
C LEU A 222 -0.77 -11.51 2.10
N GLU A 223 -0.69 -10.46 2.91
CA GLU A 223 -1.49 -9.24 2.73
C GLU A 223 -1.16 -8.55 1.41
N GLU A 224 0.12 -8.42 1.05
CA GLU A 224 0.55 -7.86 -0.24
C GLU A 224 0.09 -8.71 -1.43
N GLU A 225 0.17 -10.03 -1.34
CA GLU A 225 -0.37 -10.95 -2.35
C GLU A 225 -1.89 -10.82 -2.50
N TYR A 226 -2.61 -10.76 -1.38
CA TYR A 226 -4.05 -10.55 -1.38
C TYR A 226 -4.43 -9.22 -2.04
N GLN A 227 -3.72 -8.12 -1.74
CA GLN A 227 -3.97 -6.83 -2.40
C GLN A 227 -3.69 -6.88 -3.90
N ARG A 228 -2.61 -7.55 -4.32
CA ARG A 228 -2.31 -7.76 -5.75
C ARG A 228 -3.42 -8.54 -6.45
N ALA A 229 -3.83 -9.68 -5.89
CA ALA A 229 -4.92 -10.49 -6.44
C ALA A 229 -6.25 -9.70 -6.49
N LYS A 230 -6.54 -8.90 -5.46
CA LYS A 230 -7.72 -8.04 -5.43
C LYS A 230 -7.68 -6.98 -6.55
N GLN A 231 -6.53 -6.36 -6.80
CA GLN A 231 -6.36 -5.40 -7.90
C GLN A 231 -6.55 -6.08 -9.27
N GLU A 232 -6.00 -7.28 -9.46
CA GLU A 232 -6.17 -8.07 -10.69
C GLU A 232 -7.64 -8.41 -10.94
N VAL A 233 -8.38 -8.86 -9.91
CA VAL A 233 -9.82 -9.12 -10.01
C VAL A 233 -10.58 -7.87 -10.43
N LEU A 234 -10.27 -6.71 -9.85
CA LEU A 234 -10.91 -5.44 -10.23
C LEU A 234 -10.60 -5.04 -11.68
N SER A 235 -9.36 -5.25 -12.13
CA SER A 235 -8.95 -5.00 -13.52
C SER A 235 -9.73 -5.90 -14.48
N LEU A 236 -9.77 -7.21 -14.20
CA LEU A 236 -10.50 -8.19 -15.02
C LEU A 236 -12.00 -7.93 -15.02
N GLN A 237 -12.59 -7.49 -13.91
CA GLN A 237 -14.00 -7.07 -13.87
C GLN A 237 -14.26 -5.85 -14.77
N GLY A 238 -13.33 -4.88 -14.76
CA GLY A 238 -13.38 -3.73 -15.66
C GLY A 238 -13.30 -4.15 -17.13
N GLU A 239 -12.32 -4.98 -17.48
CA GLU A 239 -12.16 -5.54 -18.83
C GLU A 239 -13.40 -6.33 -19.26
N ASN A 240 -13.93 -7.20 -18.39
CA ASN A 240 -15.14 -7.96 -18.70
C ASN A 240 -16.35 -7.06 -18.92
N SER A 241 -16.51 -5.99 -18.13
CA SER A 241 -17.56 -5.00 -18.36
C SER A 241 -17.38 -4.28 -19.71
N THR A 242 -16.16 -4.00 -20.15
CA THR A 242 -15.90 -3.40 -21.47
C THR A 242 -16.17 -4.38 -22.61
N LEU A 243 -15.79 -5.66 -22.45
CA LEU A 243 -16.10 -6.70 -23.43
C LEU A 243 -17.61 -6.94 -23.54
N ASP A 244 -18.34 -6.88 -22.43
CA ASP A 244 -19.79 -6.96 -22.42
C ASP A 244 -20.43 -5.80 -23.20
N THR A 245 -19.98 -4.56 -23.00
CA THR A 245 -20.51 -3.41 -23.76
C THR A 245 -20.18 -3.53 -25.25
N GLU A 246 -18.96 -3.91 -25.61
CA GLU A 246 -18.59 -4.18 -27.00
C GLU A 246 -19.43 -5.31 -27.62
N CYS A 247 -19.68 -6.38 -26.88
CA CYS A 247 -20.50 -7.50 -27.33
C CYS A 247 -21.94 -7.04 -27.59
N HIS A 248 -22.51 -6.19 -26.73
CA HIS A 248 -23.83 -5.60 -26.95
C HIS A 248 -23.86 -4.70 -28.18
N GLU A 249 -22.85 -3.85 -28.40
CA GLU A 249 -22.77 -3.01 -29.59
C GLU A 249 -22.61 -3.83 -30.87
N LYS A 250 -21.76 -4.85 -30.86
CA LYS A 250 -21.62 -5.81 -31.97
C LYS A 250 -22.94 -6.55 -32.25
N LYS A 251 -23.69 -6.96 -31.22
CA LYS A 251 -25.03 -7.57 -31.37
C LYS A 251 -26.05 -6.59 -31.97
N LYS A 252 -26.05 -5.31 -31.55
CA LYS A 252 -26.90 -4.28 -32.16
C LYS A 252 -26.57 -4.10 -33.65
N LEU A 253 -25.29 -3.97 -34.00
CA LEU A 253 -24.84 -3.85 -35.38
C LEU A 253 -25.21 -5.08 -36.21
N LEU A 254 -25.01 -6.28 -35.66
CA LEU A 254 -25.40 -7.53 -36.30
C LEU A 254 -26.90 -7.58 -36.60
N ASN A 255 -27.74 -7.18 -35.65
CA ASN A 255 -29.19 -7.12 -35.85
C ASN A 255 -29.58 -6.07 -36.90
N GLN A 256 -28.94 -4.90 -36.91
CA GLN A 256 -29.15 -3.89 -37.96
C GLN A 256 -28.80 -4.43 -39.34
N LEU A 257 -27.63 -5.09 -39.47
CA LEU A 257 -27.21 -5.71 -40.72
C LEU A 257 -28.15 -6.84 -41.15
N ARG A 258 -28.61 -7.70 -40.23
CA ARG A 258 -29.63 -8.73 -40.51
C ARG A 258 -30.93 -8.13 -41.04
N THR A 259 -31.43 -7.06 -40.41
CA THR A 259 -32.62 -6.35 -40.90
C THR A 259 -32.37 -5.78 -42.29
N ARG A 260 -31.21 -5.18 -42.54
CA ARG A 260 -30.86 -4.64 -43.86
C ARG A 260 -30.78 -5.73 -44.92
N VAL A 261 -30.18 -6.87 -44.59
CA VAL A 261 -30.14 -8.05 -45.47
C VAL A 261 -31.55 -8.53 -45.78
N ALA A 262 -32.41 -8.72 -44.77
CA ALA A 262 -33.79 -9.14 -44.99
C ALA A 262 -34.58 -8.15 -45.88
N VAL A 263 -34.38 -6.85 -45.71
CA VAL A 263 -34.97 -5.82 -46.59
C VAL A 263 -34.45 -5.95 -48.02
N LEU A 264 -33.14 -6.11 -48.21
CA LEU A 264 -32.55 -6.29 -49.54
C LEU A 264 -32.99 -7.60 -50.21
N GLU A 265 -33.07 -8.70 -49.45
CA GLU A 265 -33.61 -9.98 -49.90
C GLU A 265 -35.07 -9.83 -50.37
N GLN A 266 -35.89 -9.09 -49.61
CA GLN A 266 -37.26 -8.79 -50.02
C GLN A 266 -37.32 -7.87 -51.26
N GLU A 267 -36.49 -6.83 -51.34
CA GLU A 267 -36.39 -5.97 -52.54
C GLU A 267 -35.98 -6.76 -53.78
N VAL A 268 -35.05 -7.71 -53.65
CA VAL A 268 -34.65 -8.61 -54.73
C VAL A 268 -35.83 -9.48 -55.14
N LYS A 269 -36.53 -10.09 -54.17
CA LYS A 269 -37.71 -10.91 -54.44
C LYS A 269 -38.84 -10.12 -55.13
N ASP A 270 -39.10 -8.90 -54.70
CA ASP A 270 -40.10 -8.02 -55.31
C ASP A 270 -39.68 -7.65 -56.76
N LYS A 271 -38.39 -7.37 -56.98
CA LYS A 271 -37.85 -7.15 -58.33
C LYS A 271 -37.93 -8.39 -59.21
N GLU A 272 -37.63 -9.57 -58.68
CA GLU A 272 -37.78 -10.85 -59.38
C GLU A 272 -39.25 -11.09 -59.76
N GLN A 273 -40.20 -10.81 -58.85
CA GLN A 273 -41.63 -10.89 -59.16
C GLN A 273 -42.06 -9.88 -60.22
N LEU A 274 -41.52 -8.66 -60.19
CA LEU A 274 -41.76 -7.64 -61.21
C LEU A 274 -41.20 -8.06 -62.57
N ILE A 275 -39.98 -8.60 -62.61
CA ILE A 275 -39.37 -9.15 -63.83
C ILE A 275 -40.24 -10.27 -64.37
N LEU A 276 -40.63 -11.25 -63.55
CA LEU A 276 -41.52 -12.34 -63.96
C LEU A 276 -42.86 -11.80 -64.51
N SER A 277 -43.44 -10.78 -63.87
CA SER A 277 -44.66 -10.12 -64.35
C SER A 277 -44.44 -9.42 -65.70
N CYS A 278 -43.34 -8.70 -65.87
CA CYS A 278 -42.94 -8.07 -67.14
C CYS A 278 -42.67 -9.11 -68.23
N GLU A 279 -42.02 -10.23 -67.90
CA GLU A 279 -41.79 -11.36 -68.81
C GLU A 279 -43.11 -11.98 -69.24
N ILE A 280 -44.06 -12.20 -68.33
CA ILE A 280 -45.41 -12.69 -68.65
C ILE A 280 -46.16 -11.68 -69.55
N GLN A 281 -46.10 -10.38 -69.23
CA GLN A 281 -46.71 -9.35 -70.08
C GLN A 281 -46.07 -9.30 -71.47
N THR A 282 -44.74 -9.43 -71.53
CA THR A 282 -43.99 -9.48 -72.79
C THR A 282 -44.35 -10.72 -73.59
N TYR A 283 -44.47 -11.88 -72.93
CA TYR A 283 -44.94 -13.13 -73.54
C TYR A 283 -46.38 -13.00 -74.06
N LEU A 284 -47.30 -12.42 -73.29
CA LEU A 284 -48.68 -12.15 -73.73
C LEU A 284 -48.73 -11.16 -74.90
N PHE A 285 -47.86 -10.15 -74.88
CA PHE A 285 -47.74 -9.18 -75.97
C PHE A 285 -47.14 -9.82 -77.22
N GLN A 286 -46.10 -10.66 -77.08
CA GLN A 286 -45.56 -11.49 -78.15
C GLN A 286 -46.63 -12.42 -78.72
N LYS A 287 -47.40 -13.11 -77.87
CA LYS A 287 -48.50 -13.96 -78.31
C LYS A 287 -49.57 -13.17 -79.07
N LYS A 288 -49.94 -11.97 -78.62
CA LYS A 288 -50.83 -11.08 -79.39
C LYS A 288 -50.23 -10.66 -80.73
N LEU A 289 -48.93 -10.40 -80.77
CA LEU A 289 -48.20 -10.11 -82.01
C LEU A 289 -48.18 -11.34 -82.92
N GLU A 290 -47.97 -12.54 -82.40
CA GLU A 290 -48.05 -13.80 -83.13
C GLU A 290 -49.47 -14.06 -83.66
N GLU A 291 -50.51 -13.87 -82.85
CA GLU A 291 -51.92 -13.99 -83.28
C GLU A 291 -52.26 -12.95 -84.37
N SER A 292 -51.75 -11.71 -84.23
CA SER A 292 -51.88 -10.66 -85.24
C SER A 292 -51.12 -11.02 -86.52
N LEU A 293 -49.90 -11.54 -86.39
CA LEU A 293 -49.08 -12.04 -87.49
C LEU A 293 -49.79 -13.20 -88.19
N GLU A 294 -50.38 -14.15 -87.46
CA GLU A 294 -51.12 -15.29 -88.00
C GLU A 294 -52.41 -14.83 -88.68
N MET A 295 -53.11 -13.84 -88.13
CA MET A 295 -54.22 -13.17 -88.82
C MET A 295 -53.78 -12.52 -90.13
N LYS A 296 -52.65 -11.81 -90.12
CA LYS A 296 -52.05 -11.23 -91.33
C LYS A 296 -51.59 -12.31 -92.31
N GLN A 297 -51.03 -13.42 -91.83
CA GLN A 297 -50.64 -14.58 -92.62
C GLN A 297 -51.87 -15.23 -93.27
N ARG A 298 -52.98 -15.38 -92.54
CA ARG A 298 -54.27 -15.82 -93.09
C ARG A 298 -54.85 -14.82 -94.07
N GLN A 299 -54.68 -13.53 -93.84
CA GLN A 299 -55.14 -12.47 -94.74
C GLN A 299 -54.31 -12.47 -96.04
N ILE A 300 -53.00 -12.67 -95.94
CA ILE A 300 -52.10 -12.92 -97.06
C ILE A 300 -52.48 -14.23 -97.75
N GLY A 301 -52.76 -15.31 -97.02
CA GLY A 301 -53.24 -16.57 -97.58
C GLY A 301 -54.56 -16.43 -98.33
N LYS A 302 -55.51 -15.63 -97.80
CA LYS A 302 -56.74 -15.27 -98.49
C LYS A 302 -56.45 -14.47 -99.76
N LEU A 303 -55.57 -13.48 -99.68
CA LEU A 303 -55.13 -12.69 -100.83
C LEU A 303 -54.45 -13.58 -101.88
N ASP A 304 -53.62 -14.54 -101.47
CA ASP A 304 -52.94 -15.51 -102.32
C ASP A 304 -53.94 -16.48 -102.97
N THR A 305 -54.97 -16.93 -102.24
CA THR A 305 -56.08 -17.69 -102.82
C THR A 305 -56.91 -16.87 -103.80
N THR A 306 -57.15 -15.58 -103.55
CA THR A 306 -57.79 -14.70 -104.55
C THR A 306 -56.86 -14.44 -105.73
N VAL A 307 -55.55 -14.31 -105.55
CA VAL A 307 -54.59 -14.17 -106.66
C VAL A 307 -54.51 -15.47 -107.46
N LYS A 308 -54.57 -16.64 -106.83
CA LYS A 308 -54.68 -17.94 -107.51
C LYS A 308 -55.99 -18.08 -108.25
N SER A 309 -57.12 -17.71 -107.64
CA SER A 309 -58.44 -17.68 -108.27
C SER A 309 -58.47 -16.72 -109.47
N ILE A 310 -57.91 -15.51 -109.33
CA ILE A 310 -57.78 -14.54 -110.41
C ILE A 310 -56.81 -15.06 -111.48
N SER A 311 -55.75 -15.78 -111.11
CA SER A 311 -54.83 -16.41 -112.06
C SER A 311 -55.47 -17.59 -112.80
N GLU A 312 -56.34 -18.36 -112.15
CA GLU A 312 -57.16 -19.41 -112.75
C GLU A 312 -58.24 -18.81 -113.66
N GLU A 313 -58.84 -17.69 -113.29
CA GLU A 313 -59.73 -16.90 -114.16
C GLU A 313 -58.95 -16.25 -115.31
N LEU A 314 -57.70 -15.85 -115.11
CA LEU A 314 -56.82 -15.33 -116.15
C LEU A 314 -56.38 -16.44 -117.11
N LEU A 315 -56.15 -17.67 -116.61
CA LEU A 315 -55.88 -18.87 -117.41
C LEU A 315 -57.13 -19.30 -118.19
N LYS A 316 -58.32 -19.25 -117.58
CA LYS A 316 -59.60 -19.46 -118.28
C LYS A 316 -59.85 -18.36 -119.31
N ALA A 317 -59.50 -17.10 -119.02
CA ALA A 317 -59.53 -16.00 -119.97
C ALA A 317 -58.48 -16.20 -121.09
N HIS A 318 -57.30 -16.75 -120.79
CA HIS A 318 -56.29 -17.10 -121.79
C HIS A 318 -56.74 -18.28 -122.67
N GLU A 319 -57.44 -19.28 -122.12
CA GLU A 319 -58.08 -20.35 -122.90
C GLU A 319 -59.26 -19.83 -123.74
N ILE A 320 -60.06 -18.90 -123.22
CA ILE A 320 -61.12 -18.21 -123.96
C ILE A 320 -60.53 -17.34 -125.06
N ILE A 321 -59.40 -16.65 -124.83
CA ILE A 321 -58.66 -15.89 -125.86
C ILE A 321 -58.06 -16.86 -126.89
N LYS A 322 -57.55 -18.03 -126.49
CA LYS A 322 -57.08 -19.05 -127.43
C LYS A 322 -58.22 -19.64 -128.27
N LYS A 323 -59.39 -19.85 -127.66
CA LYS A 323 -60.63 -20.26 -128.36
C LYS A 323 -61.13 -19.17 -129.30
N LEU A 324 -61.16 -17.90 -128.87
CA LEU A 324 -61.55 -16.77 -129.70
C LEU A 324 -60.54 -16.47 -130.81
N GLN A 325 -59.23 -16.67 -130.59
CA GLN A 325 -58.21 -16.57 -131.64
C GLN A 325 -58.26 -17.75 -132.62
N GLY A 326 -58.63 -18.96 -132.15
CA GLY A 326 -58.91 -20.12 -133.00
C GLY A 326 -60.19 -19.97 -133.81
N GLU A 327 -61.23 -19.41 -133.20
CA GLU A 327 -62.50 -19.07 -133.87
C GLU A 327 -62.32 -17.90 -134.82
N MET A 328 -61.47 -16.91 -134.52
CA MET A 328 -61.11 -15.83 -135.43
C MET A 328 -60.27 -16.32 -136.62
N LYS A 329 -59.39 -17.33 -136.46
CA LYS A 329 -58.73 -18.00 -137.61
C LYS A 329 -59.72 -18.80 -138.45
N LYS A 330 -60.62 -19.58 -137.84
CA LYS A 330 -61.67 -20.31 -138.56
C LYS A 330 -62.67 -19.37 -139.26
N LEU A 331 -63.07 -18.28 -138.61
CA LEU A 331 -63.91 -17.24 -139.22
C LEU A 331 -63.15 -16.45 -140.28
N MET A 332 -61.84 -16.26 -140.18
CA MET A 332 -61.03 -15.63 -141.22
C MET A 332 -60.86 -16.54 -142.45
N GLU A 333 -60.73 -17.86 -142.28
CA GLU A 333 -60.75 -18.82 -143.39
C GLU A 333 -62.16 -18.95 -144.01
N LYS A 334 -63.20 -18.97 -143.19
CA LYS A 334 -64.60 -18.93 -143.65
C LYS A 334 -64.95 -17.60 -144.31
N MET A 335 -64.36 -16.48 -143.89
CA MET A 335 -64.50 -15.15 -144.47
C MET A 335 -63.68 -14.99 -145.74
N LYS A 336 -62.52 -15.65 -145.89
CA LYS A 336 -61.80 -15.72 -147.17
C LYS A 336 -62.55 -16.56 -148.20
N LEU A 337 -63.16 -17.68 -147.78
CA LEU A 337 -64.02 -18.48 -148.64
C LEU A 337 -65.32 -17.73 -148.97
N LYS A 338 -65.90 -17.01 -147.99
CA LYS A 338 -67.05 -16.13 -148.20
C LYS A 338 -66.69 -14.94 -149.09
N ASN A 339 -65.51 -14.32 -148.99
CA ASN A 339 -65.08 -13.24 -149.89
C ASN A 339 -64.76 -13.74 -151.29
N ALA A 340 -64.25 -14.97 -151.46
CA ALA A 340 -64.07 -15.58 -152.78
C ALA A 340 -65.43 -15.90 -153.44
N VAL A 341 -66.40 -16.38 -152.65
CA VAL A 341 -67.78 -16.65 -153.11
C VAL A 341 -68.57 -15.35 -153.32
N THR A 342 -68.40 -14.34 -152.47
CA THR A 342 -68.97 -12.99 -152.63
C THR A 342 -68.35 -12.24 -153.79
N MET A 343 -67.04 -12.36 -154.06
CA MET A 343 -66.44 -11.78 -155.28
C MET A 343 -66.92 -12.48 -156.57
N GLN A 344 -67.19 -13.80 -156.53
CA GLN A 344 -67.84 -14.47 -157.66
C GLN A 344 -69.32 -14.09 -157.80
N GLN A 345 -70.04 -13.89 -156.70
CA GLN A 345 -71.43 -13.44 -156.71
C GLN A 345 -71.59 -11.94 -157.04
N GLU A 346 -70.65 -11.07 -156.67
CA GLU A 346 -70.57 -9.65 -157.07
C GLU A 346 -70.11 -9.49 -158.52
N LYS A 347 -69.35 -10.44 -159.09
CA LYS A 347 -69.07 -10.48 -160.53
C LYS A 347 -70.32 -10.84 -161.34
N ILE A 348 -71.09 -11.83 -160.88
CA ILE A 348 -72.37 -12.22 -161.51
C ILE A 348 -73.47 -11.16 -161.28
N LEU A 349 -73.50 -10.51 -160.11
CA LEU A 349 -74.37 -9.37 -159.84
C LEU A 349 -73.96 -8.13 -160.63
N GLY A 350 -72.66 -7.86 -160.83
CA GLY A 350 -72.18 -6.76 -161.67
C GLY A 350 -72.45 -6.97 -163.16
N GLU A 351 -72.38 -8.21 -163.65
CA GLU A 351 -72.78 -8.58 -165.02
C GLU A 351 -74.32 -8.50 -165.19
N LYS A 352 -75.10 -8.88 -164.16
CA LYS A 352 -76.57 -8.70 -164.13
C LYS A 352 -77.00 -7.24 -163.97
N GLU A 353 -76.29 -6.42 -163.21
CA GLU A 353 -76.56 -4.99 -163.00
C GLU A 353 -76.18 -4.18 -164.24
N GLN A 354 -75.09 -4.52 -164.96
CA GLN A 354 -74.78 -3.93 -166.28
C GLN A 354 -75.81 -4.31 -167.35
N SER A 355 -76.31 -5.55 -167.36
CA SER A 355 -77.42 -5.95 -168.24
C SER A 355 -78.72 -5.21 -167.87
N LEU A 356 -79.01 -5.05 -166.57
CA LEU A 356 -80.18 -4.31 -166.09
C LEU A 356 -80.08 -2.80 -166.35
N GLN A 357 -78.87 -2.23 -166.32
CA GLN A 357 -78.63 -0.81 -166.63
C GLN A 357 -78.66 -0.53 -168.14
N LYS A 358 -78.25 -1.50 -168.99
CA LYS A 358 -78.49 -1.48 -170.45
C LYS A 358 -79.97 -1.62 -170.79
N GLU A 359 -80.68 -2.56 -170.19
CA GLU A 359 -82.15 -2.68 -170.36
C GLU A 359 -82.89 -1.46 -169.80
N ARG A 360 -82.37 -0.79 -168.76
CA ARG A 360 -82.94 0.48 -168.27
C ARG A 360 -82.67 1.66 -169.20
N MET A 361 -81.52 1.72 -169.87
CA MET A 361 -81.26 2.72 -170.91
C MET A 361 -82.07 2.45 -172.18
N GLU A 362 -82.27 1.19 -172.57
CA GLU A 362 -83.17 0.80 -173.66
C GLU A 362 -84.64 1.05 -173.29
N PHE A 363 -85.05 0.77 -172.04
CA PHE A 363 -86.38 1.10 -171.52
C PHE A 363 -86.59 2.61 -171.42
N HIS A 364 -85.56 3.40 -171.07
CA HIS A 364 -85.66 4.86 -171.06
C HIS A 364 -85.77 5.42 -172.49
N ASN A 365 -85.01 4.90 -173.45
CA ASN A 365 -85.10 5.30 -174.85
C ASN A 365 -86.43 4.87 -175.50
N VAL A 366 -86.95 3.67 -175.17
CA VAL A 366 -88.27 3.19 -175.61
C VAL A 366 -89.40 3.95 -174.91
N LYS A 367 -89.25 4.32 -173.64
CA LYS A 367 -90.23 5.14 -172.91
C LYS A 367 -90.24 6.60 -173.40
N GLN A 368 -89.10 7.15 -173.80
CA GLN A 368 -89.00 8.49 -174.38
C GLN A 368 -89.51 8.51 -175.84
N ALA A 369 -89.31 7.44 -176.60
CA ALA A 369 -89.95 7.24 -177.91
C ALA A 369 -91.47 7.00 -177.79
N LEU A 370 -91.93 6.33 -176.74
CA LEU A 370 -93.34 6.17 -176.42
C LEU A 370 -93.98 7.50 -176.01
N GLN A 371 -93.28 8.34 -175.23
CA GLN A 371 -93.75 9.70 -174.90
C GLN A 371 -93.80 10.62 -176.13
N GLN A 372 -92.88 10.49 -177.09
CA GLN A 372 -92.98 11.20 -178.38
C GLN A 372 -94.13 10.67 -179.25
N LYS A 373 -94.41 9.35 -179.22
CA LYS A 373 -95.55 8.75 -179.94
C LYS A 373 -96.91 9.02 -179.26
N GLU A 374 -96.97 9.09 -177.94
CA GLU A 374 -98.16 9.49 -177.18
C GLU A 374 -98.45 10.98 -177.37
N GLY A 375 -97.42 11.82 -177.54
CA GLY A 375 -97.57 13.22 -177.96
C GLY A 375 -98.08 13.39 -179.39
N GLU A 376 -97.77 12.46 -180.31
CA GLU A 376 -98.36 12.40 -181.65
C GLU A 376 -99.79 11.85 -181.63
N VAL A 377 -100.11 10.91 -180.72
CA VAL A 377 -101.48 10.41 -180.50
C VAL A 377 -102.37 11.48 -179.86
N LEU A 378 -101.84 12.29 -178.93
CA LEU A 378 -102.53 13.48 -178.40
C LEU A 378 -102.88 14.48 -179.52
N LYS A 379 -101.99 14.67 -180.50
CA LYS A 379 -102.25 15.56 -181.66
C LYS A 379 -103.16 14.94 -182.72
N LEU A 380 -103.13 13.62 -182.92
CA LEU A 380 -104.02 12.92 -183.86
C LEU A 380 -105.42 12.65 -183.28
N GLN A 381 -105.56 12.54 -181.95
CA GLN A 381 -106.85 12.41 -181.27
C GLN A 381 -107.58 13.76 -181.16
N GLU A 382 -106.86 14.88 -180.95
CA GLU A 382 -107.42 16.24 -181.08
C GLU A 382 -107.85 16.55 -182.53
N GLN A 383 -107.18 15.99 -183.53
CA GLN A 383 -107.58 16.13 -184.94
C GLN A 383 -108.74 15.21 -185.35
N LEU A 384 -108.96 14.11 -184.62
CA LEU A 384 -110.02 13.16 -184.94
C LEU A 384 -111.40 13.66 -184.52
N ASP A 385 -111.65 14.02 -183.26
CA ASP A 385 -113.06 14.16 -182.82
C ASP A 385 -113.57 15.58 -182.52
N THR A 386 -112.72 16.56 -182.80
CA THR A 386 -113.20 17.83 -183.39
C THR A 386 -113.96 17.60 -184.72
N SER A 387 -113.85 16.41 -185.35
CA SER A 387 -114.70 15.97 -186.48
C SER A 387 -115.98 15.23 -186.05
N VAL A 388 -116.01 14.54 -184.91
CA VAL A 388 -117.25 13.96 -184.33
C VAL A 388 -118.13 15.04 -183.71
N GLN A 389 -117.53 16.09 -183.13
CA GLN A 389 -118.25 17.31 -182.71
C GLN A 389 -118.91 18.06 -183.88
N LYS A 390 -118.45 17.81 -185.12
CA LYS A 390 -119.06 18.31 -186.36
C LYS A 390 -119.98 17.30 -187.07
N LEU A 391 -120.08 16.05 -186.60
CA LEU A 391 -120.89 14.99 -187.22
C LEU A 391 -122.25 14.78 -186.53
N GLU A 392 -122.39 15.04 -185.23
CA GLU A 392 -123.69 14.87 -184.54
C GLU A 392 -124.54 16.16 -184.54
N GLU A 393 -123.92 17.34 -184.72
CA GLU A 393 -124.62 18.58 -185.13
C GLU A 393 -125.29 18.42 -186.51
N ASN A 394 -124.96 17.36 -187.27
CA ASN A 394 -125.48 17.08 -188.61
C ASN A 394 -126.59 16.00 -188.66
N LYS A 395 -127.14 15.53 -187.52
CA LYS A 395 -128.19 14.50 -187.52
C LYS A 395 -129.51 14.87 -186.85
N GLN A 396 -129.69 16.14 -186.45
CA GLN A 396 -131.01 16.69 -186.11
C GLN A 396 -131.80 17.27 -187.30
N LEU A 397 -131.21 17.46 -188.48
CA LEU A 397 -131.92 18.04 -189.63
C LEU A 397 -131.55 17.30 -190.91
N LEU A 398 -132.55 16.66 -191.55
CA LEU A 398 -132.56 15.85 -192.78
C LEU A 398 -132.39 14.31 -192.52
N LYS A 399 -133.40 13.54 -192.06
CA LYS A 399 -134.54 13.01 -192.86
C LYS A 399 -134.30 13.15 -194.35
N THR A 400 -134.28 12.06 -195.11
CA THR A 400 -134.80 12.11 -196.49
C THR A 400 -134.15 13.21 -197.37
N ASN A 401 -133.01 12.85 -198.00
CA ASN A 401 -132.40 13.38 -199.25
C ASN A 401 -131.74 14.79 -199.18
N GLU A 402 -130.54 15.09 -199.71
CA GLU A 402 -129.75 14.63 -200.88
C GLU A 402 -128.28 15.21 -200.86
N ASN A 403 -127.30 14.59 -201.56
CA ASN A 403 -126.04 15.12 -202.20
C ASN A 403 -124.81 15.79 -201.47
N GLY A 404 -123.59 15.51 -202.02
CA GLY A 404 -122.43 16.44 -202.25
C GLY A 404 -121.19 16.36 -201.31
N LYS A 405 -119.99 15.86 -201.73
CA LYS A 405 -118.78 16.54 -202.33
C LYS A 405 -117.93 17.40 -201.35
N GLU A 406 -116.60 17.60 -201.41
CA GLU A 406 -115.42 17.12 -202.16
C GLU A 406 -114.18 17.88 -201.58
N THR A 407 -112.94 17.31 -201.63
CA THR A 407 -111.62 17.99 -201.90
C THR A 407 -111.08 19.09 -200.93
N LYS A 408 -109.82 19.58 -200.91
CA LYS A 408 -108.48 19.36 -201.53
C LYS A 408 -107.45 20.29 -200.82
N GLY A 409 -106.15 19.92 -200.89
CA GLY A 409 -105.01 20.84 -201.15
C GLY A 409 -104.39 21.64 -199.98
N THR A 410 -103.25 22.35 -200.07
CA THR A 410 -101.96 22.26 -200.83
C THR A 410 -101.01 23.42 -200.38
N LEU A 411 -99.68 23.21 -200.49
CA LEU A 411 -98.58 24.14 -200.93
C LEU A 411 -98.17 25.44 -200.15
N GLN A 412 -96.86 25.62 -199.85
CA GLN A 412 -95.90 26.49 -200.61
C GLN A 412 -94.45 26.59 -200.01
N ASN A 413 -93.45 26.49 -200.92
CA ASN A 413 -92.07 27.05 -201.04
C ASN A 413 -90.95 27.02 -199.96
N GLY A 414 -89.72 26.68 -200.41
CA GLY A 414 -88.44 27.09 -199.80
C GLY A 414 -87.23 26.18 -200.10
N ASN A 415 -86.04 26.76 -200.35
CA ASN A 415 -84.81 26.15 -200.92
C ASN A 415 -83.67 25.94 -199.87
N VAL A 416 -82.51 25.35 -200.27
CA VAL A 416 -81.11 25.44 -199.72
C VAL A 416 -80.41 24.16 -199.15
N ASN A 417 -79.51 23.55 -199.96
CA ASN A 417 -78.07 23.14 -199.87
C ASN A 417 -77.29 22.59 -198.59
N TYR A 418 -76.27 21.71 -198.87
CA TYR A 418 -74.98 21.35 -198.16
C TYR A 418 -74.90 20.21 -197.06
N PRO A 419 -73.71 19.69 -196.57
CA PRO A 419 -73.02 18.46 -197.03
C PRO A 419 -72.41 17.54 -195.89
N VAL A 420 -71.57 16.54 -196.24
CA VAL A 420 -70.26 16.16 -195.62
C VAL A 420 -70.08 15.80 -194.11
N ARG A 421 -69.48 14.60 -193.92
CA ARG A 421 -68.48 14.05 -192.94
C ARG A 421 -68.71 13.98 -191.42
N HIS A 422 -68.13 12.89 -190.88
CA HIS A 422 -67.80 12.64 -189.47
C HIS A 422 -69.04 12.57 -188.56
N LYS A 423 -69.01 11.99 -187.37
CA LYS A 423 -68.05 12.00 -186.23
C LYS A 423 -68.41 10.74 -185.39
N VAL A 424 -67.46 10.09 -184.72
CA VAL A 424 -67.21 10.18 -183.24
C VAL A 424 -68.45 10.45 -182.42
#